data_AF-A0A2N5KIE9-F1
#
_entry.id   AF-A0A2N5KIE9-F1
#
_cell.length_a   1.000
_cell.length_b   1.000
_cell.length_c   1.000
_cell.angle_alpha   90.00
_cell.angle_beta   90.00
_cell.angle_gamma   90.00
#
_symmetry.space_group_name_H-M   'P 1'
#
loop_
_entity.id
_entity.type
_entity.pdbx_description
1 polymer ?
#
loop_
_entity_poly.entity_id
_entity_poly.type
_entity_poly.pdbx_seq_one_letter_code
_entity_poly.pdbx_strand_id
1 'polypeptide(L)' 'MEFLSRHGVVFTNKNIREDPVALQEVIATGSTSTPTTIIDGQLIIGFDQRRLKELLNL' A
#
# COMPACT_ATOMS: atom_id res chain seq x y z
N MET A 1 -8.33 1.20 3.90
CA MET A 1 -8.66 1.06 2.46
C MET A 1 -9.93 0.25 2.34
N GLU A 2 -10.99 0.83 1.77
CA GLU A 2 -12.28 0.16 1.67
C GLU A 2 -12.21 -1.14 0.84
N PHE A 3 -11.40 -1.18 -0.22
CA PHE A 3 -11.20 -2.37 -1.04
C PHE A 3 -10.66 -3.56 -0.21
N LEU A 4 -9.55 -3.37 0.51
CA LEU A 4 -8.93 -4.42 1.33
C LEU A 4 -9.87 -4.89 2.45
N SER A 5 -10.53 -3.95 3.13
CA SER A 5 -11.51 -4.27 4.18
C SER A 5 -12.69 -5.09 3.65
N ARG A 6 -13.22 -4.78 2.47
CA ARG A 6 -14.32 -5.54 1.85
C ARG A 6 -13.93 -6.96 1.45
N HIS A 7 -12.66 -7.19 1.13
CA HIS A 7 -12.12 -8.49 0.81
C HIS A 7 -11.61 -9.27 2.05
N GLY A 8 -11.79 -8.72 3.27
CA GLY A 8 -11.32 -9.36 4.50
C GLY A 8 -9.79 -9.42 4.63
N VAL A 9 -9.08 -8.59 3.86
CA VAL A 9 -7.63 -8.56 3.87
C VAL A 9 -7.15 -7.75 5.07
N VAL A 10 -6.29 -8.36 5.88
CA VAL A 10 -5.64 -7.67 7.00
C VAL A 10 -4.56 -6.75 6.44
N PHE A 11 -4.63 -5.46 6.77
CA PHE A 11 -3.63 -4.48 6.37
C PHE A 11 -3.34 -3.51 7.51
N THR A 12 -2.12 -2.97 7.52
CA THR A 12 -1.75 -1.88 8.43
C THR A 12 -1.81 -0.56 7.68
N ASN A 13 -2.59 0.39 8.20
CA ASN A 13 -2.58 1.75 7.66
C ASN A 13 -1.49 2.56 8.38
N LYS A 14 -0.50 3.03 7.63
CA LYS A 14 0.52 3.95 8.15
C LYS A 14 0.28 5.32 7.54
N ASN A 15 0.07 6.34 8.38
CA ASN A 15 -0.11 7.70 7.93
C ASN A 15 1.26 8.39 7.78
N ILE A 16 1.74 8.55 6.55
CA ILE A 16 3.03 9.21 6.27
C ILE A 16 3.08 10.69 6.70
N ARG A 17 1.94 11.31 6.99
CA ARG A 17 1.88 12.70 7.49
C ARG A 17 2.16 12.78 8.99
N GLU A 18 1.88 11.70 9.71
CA GLU A 18 2.05 11.61 11.17
C GLU A 18 3.24 10.71 11.54
N ASP A 19 3.64 9.79 10.66
CA ASP A 19 4.72 8.85 10.85
C ASP A 19 5.88 9.15 9.88
N PRO A 20 6.95 9.81 10.35
CA PRO A 20 8.09 10.16 9.52
C PRO A 20 8.92 8.93 9.09
N VAL A 21 8.79 7.79 9.78
CA VAL A 21 9.45 6.54 9.38
C VAL A 21 8.73 5.93 8.18
N ALA A 22 7.40 5.89 8.21
CA ALA A 22 6.58 5.47 7.09
C ALA A 22 6.82 6.36 5.84
N LEU A 23 7.01 7.66 6.04
CA LEU A 23 7.40 8.56 4.96
C LEU A 23 8.76 8.17 4.35
N GLN A 24 9.77 7.91 5.18
CA GLN A 24 11.08 7.48 4.70
C GLN A 24 11.03 6.14 3.96
N GLU A 25 10.24 5.18 4.45
CA GLU A 25 10.04 3.89 3.77
C GLU A 25 9.42 4.09 2.37
N VAL A 26 8.39 4.94 2.26
CA VAL A 26 7.75 5.26 0.97
C VAL A 26 8.74 5.97 0.03
N ILE A 27 9.53 6.92 0.51
CA ILE A 27 10.55 7.61 -0.30
C ILE A 27 11.65 6.62 -0.74
N ALA A 28 12.09 5.74 0.17
CA ALA A 28 13.11 4.72 -0.10
C ALA A 28 12.65 3.71 -1.16
N THR A 29 11.34 3.46 -1.27
CA THR A 29 10.78 2.62 -2.33
C THR A 29 10.77 3.31 -3.71
N GLY A 30 11.15 4.58 -3.79
CA GLY A 30 11.08 5.40 -5.01
C GLY A 30 9.68 5.92 -5.31
N SER A 31 8.74 5.74 -4.38
CA SER A 31 7.36 6.19 -4.55
C SER A 31 7.23 7.67 -4.23
N THR A 32 6.62 8.43 -5.14
CA THR A 32 6.43 9.88 -5.02
C THR A 32 4.97 10.28 -4.81
N SER A 33 4.06 9.31 -4.67
CA SER A 33 2.63 9.57 -4.58
C SER A 33 1.91 8.60 -3.65
N THR A 34 0.88 9.11 -2.98
CA THR A 34 -0.06 8.32 -2.19
C THR A 34 -1.31 7.96 -3.00
N PRO A 35 -1.98 6.83 -2.74
CA PRO A 35 -1.58 5.79 -1.79
C PRO A 35 -0.41 4.95 -2.32
N THR A 36 0.44 4.43 -1.43
CA THR A 36 1.45 3.41 -1.76
C THR A 36 1.13 2.17 -0.95
N THR A 37 1.08 1.01 -1.60
CA THR A 37 0.76 -0.27 -0.98
C THR A 37 1.93 -1.21 -1.17
N ILE A 38 2.35 -1.91 -0.12
CA ILE A 38 3.37 -2.94 -0.18
C ILE A 38 2.71 -4.26 0.19
N ILE A 39 2.77 -5.24 -0.71
CA ILE A 39 2.21 -6.59 -0.50
C ILE A 39 3.34 -7.58 -0.80
N ASP A 40 3.74 -8.36 0.19
CA ASP A 40 4.82 -9.36 0.07
C ASP A 40 6.14 -8.78 -0.53
N GLY A 41 6.49 -7.55 -0.15
CA GLY A 41 7.65 -6.84 -0.68
C GLY A 41 7.46 -6.24 -2.08
N GLN A 42 6.32 -6.46 -2.74
CA GLN A 42 5.98 -5.81 -4.00
C GLN A 42 5.31 -4.46 -3.77
N LEU A 43 5.89 -3.44 -4.38
CA LEU A 43 5.42 -2.06 -4.32
C LEU A 43 4.34 -1.80 -5.39
N ILE A 44 3.20 -1.27 -4.95
CA ILE A 44 2.16 -0.71 -5.81
C ILE A 44 2.04 0.78 -5.49
N ILE A 45 2.35 1.62 -6.47
CA ILE A 45 2.19 3.07 -6.39
C ILE A 45 0.80 3.42 -6.94
N GLY A 46 0.03 4.19 -6.19
CA GLY A 46 -1.37 4.51 -6.49
C GLY A 46 -2.34 3.40 -6.10
N PHE A 47 -3.54 3.44 -6.71
CA PHE A 47 -4.57 2.44 -6.53
C PHE A 47 -4.75 1.63 -7.82
N ASP A 48 -4.12 0.46 -7.89
CA ASP A 48 -4.25 -0.45 -9.02
C ASP A 48 -5.01 -1.71 -8.61
N GLN A 49 -6.32 -1.73 -8.87
CA GLN A 49 -7.20 -2.83 -8.46
C GLN A 49 -6.79 -4.17 -9.09
N ARG A 50 -6.30 -4.18 -10.33
CA ARG A 50 -5.88 -5.43 -11.00
C ARG A 50 -4.67 -6.01 -10.28
N ARG A 51 -3.66 -5.17 -10.07
CA ARG A 51 -2.44 -5.58 -9.37
C ARG A 51 -2.71 -6.00 -7.94
N LEU A 52 -3.57 -5.28 -7.22
CA LEU A 52 -4.01 -5.67 -5.87
C LEU A 52 -4.65 -7.05 -5.86
N LYS A 53 -5.54 -7.35 -6.82
CA LYS A 53 -6.16 -8.68 -6.92
C LYS A 53 -5.14 -9.78 -7.21
N GLU A 54 -4.23 -9.54 -8.16
CA GLU A 54 -3.17 -10.51 -8.49
C GLU A 54 -2.28 -10.81 -7.29
N LEU A 55 -1.84 -9.78 -6.56
CA LEU A 55 -0.97 -9.95 -5.39
C LEU A 55 -1.67 -10.57 -4.19
N LEU A 56 -2.98 -10.35 -4.06
CA LEU A 56 -3.79 -10.88 -2.95
C LEU A 56 -4.45 -12.22 -3.30
N ASN A 57 -4.25 -12.73 -4.51
CA ASN A 57 -4.94 -13.92 -5.06
C ASN A 57 -6.48 -13.82 -4.93
N LEU A 58 -7.05 -12.69 -5.35
CA LEU A 58 -8.49 -12.37 -5.31
C LEU A 58 -9.16 -12.34 -6.69
#